data_AF-A0AAU5TBP2-F1
#
_entry.id   AF-A0AAU5TBP2-F1
#
_cell.length_a   1.000
_cell.length_b   1.000
_cell.length_c   1.000
_cell.angle_alpha   90.00
_cell.angle_beta   90.00
_cell.angle_gamma   90.00
#
_symmetry.space_group_name_H-M   'P 1'
#
loop_
_entity.id
_entity.type
_entity.pdbx_description
1 polymer ?
#
loop_
_entity_poly.entity_id
_entity_poly.type
_entity_poly.pdbx_seq_one_letter_code
_entity_poly.pdbx_strand_id
1 'polypeptide(L)' 'MKLSPQTTPAEPDNLLIQMHNQVGAAVDVIGTLAYHGSGWRCHGCGDRSEMLDNLLFTRRTANEHAAACRAAYHRLG' A
#
# COMPACT_ATOMS: atom_id res chain seq x y z
N MET A 1 -9.80 17.51 17.48
CA MET A 1 -10.33 16.53 16.50
C MET A 1 -10.01 15.15 17.03
N LYS A 2 -11.01 14.29 17.26
CA LYS A 2 -10.74 12.86 17.49
C LYS A 2 -10.36 12.30 16.12
N LEU A 3 -9.07 11.97 15.91
CA LEU A 3 -8.76 11.03 14.85
C LEU A 3 -9.59 9.78 15.17
N SER A 4 -10.49 9.39 14.28
CA SER A 4 -11.08 8.05 14.29
C SER A 4 -9.96 7.06 14.58
N PRO A 5 -10.18 5.99 15.37
CA PRO A 5 -9.15 4.99 15.57
C PRO A 5 -8.76 4.50 14.19
N GLN A 6 -7.60 4.95 13.73
CA GLN A 6 -7.02 4.51 12.49
C GLN A 6 -6.63 3.09 12.84
N THR A 7 -7.53 2.15 12.56
CA THR A 7 -7.24 0.74 12.62
C THR A 7 -6.24 0.52 11.52
N THR A 8 -4.96 0.82 11.80
CA THR A 8 -3.87 0.45 10.93
C THR A 8 -4.08 -1.02 10.65
N PRO A 9 -4.23 -1.43 9.37
CA PRO A 9 -4.34 -2.84 9.04
C PRO A 9 -3.21 -3.61 9.75
N ALA A 10 -3.49 -4.82 10.22
CA ALA A 10 -2.44 -5.66 10.81
C ALA A 10 -1.27 -5.70 9.82
N GLU A 11 -0.08 -5.35 10.30
CA GLU A 11 1.11 -5.25 9.47
C GLU A 11 1.38 -6.63 8.83
N PRO A 12 1.45 -6.74 7.50
CA PRO A 12 1.76 -8.01 6.86
C PRO A 12 3.13 -8.51 7.32
N ASP A 13 3.27 -9.81 7.61
CA ASP A 13 4.56 -10.42 8.02
C ASP A 13 5.68 -10.22 6.98
N ASN A 14 5.30 -9.92 5.74
CA ASN A 14 6.20 -9.65 4.62
C ASN A 14 6.18 -8.18 4.16
N LEU A 15 5.81 -7.23 5.04
CA LEU A 15 5.88 -5.81 4.74
C LEU A 15 7.33 -5.36 4.58
N LEU A 16 7.62 -4.68 3.47
CA LEU A 16 8.92 -4.10 3.19
C LEU A 16 8.90 -2.57 3.34
N ILE A 17 7.85 -1.92 2.83
CA ILE A 17 7.68 -0.47 2.85
C ILE A 17 6.20 -0.16 2.99
N GLN A 18 5.83 0.78 3.85
CA GLN A 18 4.47 1.34 3.88
C GLN A 18 4.50 2.80 3.44
N MET A 19 3.70 3.12 2.43
CA MET A 19 3.44 4.48 1.96
C MET A 19 2.01 4.88 2.33
N HIS A 20 1.70 6.17 2.19
CA HIS A 20 0.35 6.69 2.38
C HIS A 20 -0.09 7.48 1.16
N ASN A 21 -1.33 7.28 0.74
CA ASN A 21 -1.91 8.05 -0.36
C ASN A 21 -2.32 9.47 0.08
N GLN A 22 -2.89 10.26 -0.83
CA GLN A 22 -3.24 11.67 -0.58
C GLN A 22 -4.27 11.89 0.53
N VAL A 23 -5.00 10.85 0.94
CA VAL A 23 -6.01 10.90 2.01
C VAL A 23 -5.61 10.07 3.23
N GLY A 24 -4.36 9.61 3.28
CA GLY A 24 -3.80 8.87 4.42
C GLY A 24 -4.14 7.38 4.46
N ALA A 25 -4.66 6.78 3.38
CA ALA A 25 -4.82 5.33 3.29
C ALA A 25 -3.47 4.66 2.98
N ALA A 26 -3.21 3.52 3.63
CA ALA A 26 -1.96 2.79 3.46
C ALA A 26 -1.81 2.20 2.04
N VAL A 27 -0.59 2.23 1.53
CA VAL A 27 -0.14 1.51 0.34
C VAL A 27 1.06 0.68 0.75
N ASP A 28 0.83 -0.61 0.93
CA ASP A 28 1.83 -1.54 1.43
C ASP A 28 2.63 -2.11 0.26
N VAL A 29 3.94 -2.05 0.33
CA VAL A 29 4.87 -2.83 -0.49
C VAL A 29 5.24 -4.08 0.30
N ILE A 30 4.87 -5.23 -0.24
CA ILE A 30 5.06 -6.55 0.36
C ILE A 30 6.02 -7.39 -0.48
N GLY A 31 6.80 -8.27 0.16
CA GLY A 31 7.71 -9.16 -0.55
C GLY A 31 8.61 -9.96 0.39
N THR A 32 9.25 -11.00 -0.13
CA THR A 32 10.12 -11.89 0.67
C THR A 32 11.61 -11.61 0.47
N LEU A 33 12.01 -11.01 -0.67
CA LEU A 33 13.41 -10.78 -1.05
C LEU A 33 13.58 -9.45 -1.78
N ALA A 34 14.74 -8.79 -1.60
CA ALA A 34 15.05 -7.50 -2.20
C ALA A 34 15.13 -7.52 -3.75
N TYR A 35 15.51 -8.66 -4.34
CA TYR A 35 15.81 -8.76 -5.76
C TYR A 35 14.67 -9.29 -6.64
N HIS A 36 13.74 -10.08 -6.10
CA HIS A 36 12.55 -10.57 -6.81
C HIS A 36 11.41 -10.85 -5.84
N GLY A 37 10.17 -10.77 -6.32
CA GLY A 37 8.99 -11.22 -5.56
C GLY A 37 8.32 -10.14 -4.70
N SER A 38 8.47 -8.86 -5.07
CA SER A 38 7.82 -7.74 -4.39
C SER A 38 6.59 -7.25 -5.16
N GLY A 39 5.48 -7.00 -4.46
CA GLY A 39 4.28 -6.36 -4.99
C GLY A 39 3.80 -5.25 -4.07
N TRP A 40 2.76 -4.51 -4.46
CA TRP A 40 2.12 -3.53 -3.60
C TRP A 40 0.60 -3.64 -3.61
N ARG A 41 -0.05 -3.13 -2.56
CA ARG A 41 -1.51 -3.07 -2.43
C ARG A 41 -1.93 -1.75 -1.77
N CYS A 42 -2.91 -1.07 -2.36
CA CYS A 42 -3.55 0.10 -1.79
C CYS A 42 -4.78 -0.29 -0.96
N HIS A 43 -4.80 0.10 0.31
CA HIS A 43 -5.96 -0.05 1.20
C HIS A 43 -6.99 1.07 1.06
N GLY A 44 -6.77 2.03 0.17
CA GLY A 44 -7.73 3.10 -0.15
C GLY A 44 -8.72 2.68 -1.24
N CYS A 45 -8.19 2.30 -2.40
CA CYS A 45 -8.98 1.91 -3.57
C CYS A 45 -9.02 0.39 -3.84
N GLY A 46 -8.17 -0.40 -3.17
CA GLY A 46 -8.06 -1.83 -3.41
C GLY A 46 -7.14 -2.22 -4.58
N ASP A 47 -6.57 -1.24 -5.29
CA ASP A 47 -5.61 -1.47 -6.38
C ASP A 47 -4.33 -2.16 -5.88
N ARG A 48 -3.66 -2.88 -6.75
CA ARG A 48 -2.48 -3.70 -6.41
C ARG A 48 -1.64 -4.02 -7.63
N SER A 49 -0.39 -4.40 -7.41
CA SER A 49 0.46 -4.96 -8.47
C SER A 49 -0.19 -6.21 -9.08
N GLU A 50 -0.23 -6.27 -10.41
CA GLU A 50 -0.69 -7.46 -11.16
C GLU A 50 0.38 -8.57 -11.20
N MET A 51 1.66 -8.17 -11.19
CA MET A 51 2.81 -9.06 -11.20
C MET A 51 3.80 -8.66 -10.11
N LEU A 52 4.50 -9.65 -9.56
CA LEU A 52 5.60 -9.42 -8.63
C LEU A 52 6.87 -9.02 -9.39
N ASP A 53 7.57 -8.01 -8.90
CA ASP A 53 8.78 -7.47 -9.51
C ASP A 53 9.92 -7.34 -8.47
N ASN A 54 11.07 -6.80 -8.86
CA ASN A 54 12.10 -6.39 -7.94
C ASN A 54 11.64 -5.16 -7.12
N LEU A 55 12.21 -5.02 -5.92
CA LEU A 55 11.78 -3.99 -4.98
C LEU A 55 11.92 -2.57 -5.53
N LEU A 56 12.90 -2.31 -6.42
CA LEU A 56 13.11 -0.98 -7.00
C LEU A 56 11.91 -0.54 -7.85
N PHE A 57 11.44 -1.40 -8.76
CA PHE A 57 10.28 -1.11 -9.62
C PHE A 57 8.98 -1.11 -8.82
N THR A 58 8.80 -2.08 -7.90
CA THR A 58 7.61 -2.14 -7.05
C THR A 58 7.48 -0.88 -6.19
N ARG A 59 8.57 -0.42 -5.57
CA ARG A 59 8.57 0.83 -4.79
C ARG A 59 8.21 2.04 -5.66
N ARG A 60 8.78 2.15 -6.86
CA ARG A 60 8.50 3.28 -7.75
C ARG A 60 7.01 3.35 -8.12
N THR A 61 6.45 2.23 -8.58
CA THR A 61 5.04 2.17 -9.01
C THR A 61 4.07 2.36 -7.84
N ALA A 62 4.38 1.79 -6.66
CA ALA A 62 3.62 2.04 -5.44
C ALA A 62 3.60 3.53 -5.07
N ASN A 63 4.74 4.21 -5.19
CA ASN A 63 4.86 5.65 -4.90
C ASN A 63 4.10 6.51 -5.92
N GLU A 64 4.17 6.16 -7.21
CA GLU A 64 3.37 6.81 -8.26
C GLU A 64 1.87 6.66 -7.98
N HIS A 65 1.41 5.47 -7.58
CA HIS A 65 0.02 5.26 -7.17
C HIS A 65 -0.35 6.07 -5.91
N ALA A 66 0.48 6.04 -4.86
CA ALA A 66 0.24 6.79 -3.62
C ALA A 66 0.11 8.31 -3.86
N ALA A 67 0.91 8.86 -4.79
CA ALA A 67 0.83 10.26 -5.17
C ALA A 67 -0.49 10.63 -5.89
N ALA A 68 -1.09 9.69 -6.62
CA ALA A 68 -2.31 9.93 -7.40
C ALA A 68 -3.60 9.58 -6.66
N CYS A 69 -3.56 8.57 -5.79
CA CYS A 69 -4.75 7.97 -5.19
C CYS A 69 -5.37 8.86 -4.11
N ARG A 70 -6.66 9.18 -4.28
CA ARG A 70 -7.49 9.95 -3.34
C ARG A 70 -8.60 9.13 -2.68
N ALA A 71 -8.56 7.80 -2.85
CA ALA A 71 -9.55 6.91 -2.29
C ALA A 71 -9.22 6.58 -0.83
N ALA A 72 -10.24 6.54 0.02
CA ALA A 72 -10.17 5.92 1.32
C ALA A 72 -11.16 4.75 1.34
N TYR A 73 -10.75 3.59 1.86
CA TYR A 73 -11.66 2.46 1.98
C TYR A 73 -12.69 2.78 3.06
N HIS A 74 -13.94 2.89 2.63
CA HIS A 74 -15.08 2.93 3.50
C HIS A 74 -15.79 1.59 3.36
N ARG A 75 -15.85 0.80 4.44
CA ARG A 75 -16.77 -0.33 4.50
C ARG A 75 -18.17 0.25 4.40
N LEU A 76 -18.83 0.07 3.26
CA LEU A 76 -20.27 0.27 3.15
C LEU A 76 -20.89 -0.81 4.05
N GLY A 77 -21.43 -0.38 5.18
CA GLY A 77 -22.09 -1.26 6.16
C GLY A 77 -23.37 -1.85 5.61
#